data_AF-A0A0W0VVD0-F1
#
_entry.id   AF-A0A0W0VVD0-F1
#
_cell.length_a   1.000
_cell.length_b   1.000
_cell.length_c   1.000
_cell.angle_alpha   90.00
_cell.angle_beta   90.00
_cell.angle_gamma   90.00
#
_symmetry.space_group_name_H-M   'P 1'
#
loop_
_entity.id
_entity.type
_entity.pdbx_description
1 polymer ?
#
loop_
_entity_poly.entity_id
_entity_poly.type
_entity_poly.pdbx_seq_one_letter_code
_entity_poly.pdbx_strand_id
1 'polypeptide(L)'
;MSTIITLCALKILFMPSLIKNLADFSGQGVKDNSGGHAASVYKKKPKEKQKEGSQRDKKSWFLKEAYSPTEPLELEVIAGELYRFWIGNTQPKTRLVSDKSRFIASEGVPGFHTFQSIMAEGGEPKDYKTLARILVCSLVLAEIDLKSDNIGNNSNGCAVKIDHDSSLWPIVIKLMSIQNDINKIEFTFEDLDKILYPPNYKVSAWAGGLSKEIRDRLAASEAFQTEVYAQVLKLLVSPPELIAMIQDLNAPADLQLKQEISEFIQGRLSLLKKEALKSRGFRQFVSSLEVSEHKQFLCEELSEFLSENRAYVPTFNIEQSITDSLQEIRTSVDDFNKILSLKERLMLNPLNAEHLKYWQSKTTFIKGPHGILLGGAKVTLEGETYSIPTKIAQIMKLNSNRFSYTEYKDEIDKIRKPLPSSGMYSFFEEMRDEITQDKTTRLFYKIKDIEDLNLKEFDGNPNNSLTSPSK
;
A
#
# COMPACT_ATOMS: atom_id res chain seq x y z
N MET A 1 -28.12 -16.75 -16.43
CA MET A 1 -27.38 -15.72 -15.66
C MET A 1 -27.68 -14.30 -16.16
N SER A 2 -28.95 -13.87 -16.26
CA SER A 2 -29.30 -12.53 -16.81
C SER A 2 -30.33 -11.75 -15.96
N THR A 3 -30.79 -12.29 -14.84
CA THR A 3 -31.89 -11.67 -14.06
C THR A 3 -31.43 -11.08 -12.71
N ILE A 4 -30.20 -11.36 -12.28
CA ILE A 4 -29.66 -10.88 -10.98
C ILE A 4 -29.07 -9.46 -11.08
N ILE A 5 -28.63 -9.03 -12.27
CA ILE A 5 -27.97 -7.72 -12.45
C ILE A 5 -28.97 -6.55 -12.31
N THR A 6 -30.23 -6.74 -12.72
CA THR A 6 -31.24 -5.66 -12.76
C THR A 6 -31.75 -5.27 -11.36
N LEU A 7 -31.75 -6.18 -10.39
CA LEU A 7 -32.25 -5.92 -9.04
C LEU A 7 -31.24 -5.17 -8.14
N CYS A 8 -29.94 -5.35 -8.36
CA CYS A 8 -28.91 -4.56 -7.67
C CYS A 8 -28.88 -3.10 -8.16
N ALA A 9 -29.08 -2.87 -9.46
CA ALA A 9 -29.11 -1.51 -10.02
C ALA A 9 -30.28 -0.66 -9.48
N LEU A 10 -31.46 -1.26 -9.25
CA LEU A 10 -32.62 -0.52 -8.74
C LEU A 10 -32.51 -0.10 -7.27
N LYS A 11 -31.73 -0.82 -6.44
CA LYS A 11 -31.56 -0.50 -5.01
C LYS A 11 -30.54 0.62 -4.77
N ILE A 12 -29.62 0.83 -5.71
CA ILE A 12 -28.63 1.92 -5.67
C ILE A 12 -29.30 3.30 -5.82
N LEU A 13 -30.46 3.38 -6.48
CA LEU A 13 -31.16 4.65 -6.77
C LEU A 13 -31.79 5.36 -5.55
N PHE A 14 -31.80 4.75 -4.35
CA PHE A 14 -32.41 5.36 -3.15
C PHE A 14 -31.56 5.20 -1.88
N MET A 15 -30.23 5.26 -1.99
CA MET A 15 -29.40 5.42 -0.79
C MET A 15 -29.55 6.85 -0.24
N PRO A 16 -29.97 7.03 1.03
CA PRO A 16 -30.11 8.36 1.60
C PRO A 16 -28.74 9.02 1.72
N SER A 17 -28.60 10.21 1.12
CA SER A 17 -27.39 11.03 1.25
C SER A 17 -27.05 11.28 2.73
N LEU A 18 -25.75 11.27 3.05
CA LEU A 18 -25.28 11.61 4.39
C LEU A 18 -25.19 13.12 4.65
N ILE A 19 -25.42 13.95 3.63
CA ILE A 19 -25.48 15.41 3.74
C ILE A 19 -26.51 15.80 4.81
N LYS A 20 -26.12 16.69 5.71
CA LYS A 20 -26.98 17.24 6.77
C LYS A 20 -27.41 18.66 6.47
N ASN A 21 -28.49 19.09 7.09
CA ASN A 21 -28.93 20.48 7.02
C ASN A 21 -28.35 21.25 8.21
N LEU A 22 -27.91 22.50 8.00
CA LEU A 22 -27.42 23.34 9.09
C LEU A 22 -28.46 23.54 10.20
N ALA A 23 -29.75 23.53 9.87
CA ALA A 23 -30.85 23.61 10.82
C ALA A 23 -30.89 22.45 11.82
N ASP A 24 -30.21 21.33 11.55
CA ASP A 24 -30.04 20.21 12.49
C ASP A 24 -29.09 20.54 13.66
N PHE A 25 -28.40 21.68 13.59
CA PHE A 25 -27.41 22.12 14.56
C PHE A 25 -27.87 23.39 15.31
N SER A 26 -27.44 23.53 16.56
CA SER A 26 -27.60 24.71 17.40
C SER A 26 -26.22 25.31 17.72
N GLY A 27 -25.97 26.51 17.19
CA GLY A 27 -24.71 27.23 17.42
C GLY A 27 -24.51 27.52 18.91
N GLN A 28 -23.27 27.41 19.37
CA GLN A 28 -22.90 27.69 20.77
C GLN A 28 -22.36 29.12 20.95
N GLY A 29 -22.25 29.91 19.88
CA GLY A 29 -21.68 31.26 19.92
C GLY A 29 -20.16 31.30 20.16
N VAL A 30 -19.48 30.15 20.05
CA VAL A 30 -18.03 30.02 20.22
C VAL A 30 -17.39 29.84 18.85
N LYS A 31 -16.35 30.64 18.59
CA LYS A 31 -15.45 30.46 17.45
C LYS A 31 -14.15 29.84 17.95
N ASP A 32 -13.68 28.86 17.21
CA ASP A 32 -12.38 28.25 17.37
C ASP A 32 -11.45 28.74 16.26
N ASN A 33 -10.34 29.34 16.68
CA ASN A 33 -9.30 29.86 15.79
C ASN A 33 -7.97 29.12 16.00
N SER A 34 -7.95 27.97 16.69
CA SER A 34 -6.73 27.24 17.00
C SER A 34 -6.13 26.48 15.81
N GLY A 35 -6.73 26.59 14.62
CA GLY A 35 -6.25 25.98 13.37
C GLY A 35 -6.17 26.98 12.21
N GLY A 36 -5.75 26.50 11.04
CA GLY A 36 -5.67 27.33 9.81
C GLY A 36 -7.03 27.81 9.29
N HIS A 37 -8.12 27.19 9.77
CA HIS A 37 -9.50 27.53 9.44
C HIS A 37 -10.27 27.94 10.71
N ALA A 38 -11.00 29.06 10.63
CA ALA A 38 -11.94 29.42 11.69
C ALA A 38 -13.12 28.44 11.68
N ALA A 39 -13.32 27.71 12.79
CA ALA A 39 -14.45 26.81 12.95
C ALA A 39 -15.44 27.38 13.96
N SER A 40 -16.73 27.16 13.72
CA SER A 40 -17.78 27.52 14.67
C SER A 40 -18.24 26.26 15.42
N VAL A 41 -18.49 26.40 16.73
CA VAL A 41 -18.89 25.25 17.58
C VAL A 41 -20.41 25.13 17.65
N TYR A 42 -20.91 23.92 17.43
CA TYR A 42 -22.33 23.56 17.42
C TYR A 42 -22.61 22.33 18.28
N LYS A 43 -23.88 22.15 18.63
CA LYS A 43 -24.45 20.88 19.10
C LYS A 43 -25.54 20.40 18.14
N LYS A 44 -25.78 19.11 18.06
CA LYS A 44 -26.93 18.60 17.30
C LYS A 44 -28.21 18.83 18.08
N LYS A 45 -29.27 19.29 17.41
CA LYS A 45 -30.59 19.40 18.02
C LYS A 45 -31.12 18.01 18.41
N PRO A 46 -31.80 17.89 19.57
CA PRO A 46 -32.49 16.67 19.95
C PRO A 46 -33.49 16.26 18.86
N LYS A 47 -33.63 14.95 18.61
CA LYS A 47 -34.71 14.43 17.77
C LYS A 47 -35.92 14.15 18.64
N GLU A 48 -37.12 14.37 18.11
CA GLU A 48 -38.39 14.06 18.79
C GLU A 48 -38.45 12.60 19.30
N LYS A 49 -37.82 11.67 18.58
CA LYS A 49 -37.62 10.28 19.00
C LYS A 49 -36.13 9.98 19.15
N GLN A 50 -35.57 10.34 20.30
CA GLN A 50 -34.21 9.95 20.67
C GLN A 50 -34.22 8.54 21.26
N LYS A 51 -33.33 7.67 20.79
CA LYS A 51 -33.13 6.36 21.43
C LYS A 51 -32.63 6.58 22.86
N GLU A 52 -33.18 5.81 23.79
CA GLU A 52 -32.70 5.78 25.17
C GLU A 52 -31.20 5.51 25.21
N GLY A 53 -30.46 6.28 26.02
CA GLY A 53 -28.99 6.23 26.11
C GLY A 53 -28.20 6.99 25.03
N SER A 54 -28.83 7.48 23.96
CA SER A 54 -28.14 8.27 22.92
C SER A 54 -27.50 9.52 23.50
N GLN A 55 -26.19 9.73 23.26
CA GLN A 55 -25.45 10.95 23.62
C GLN A 55 -25.31 11.92 22.42
N ARG A 56 -26.14 11.76 21.37
CA ARG A 56 -26.00 12.48 20.09
C ARG A 56 -25.98 14.01 20.23
N ASP A 57 -26.82 14.54 21.09
CA ASP A 57 -27.04 15.97 21.36
C ASP A 57 -26.01 16.56 22.33
N LYS A 58 -25.27 15.70 23.05
CA LYS A 58 -24.20 16.10 23.97
C LYS A 58 -22.84 16.28 23.29
N LYS A 59 -22.67 15.71 22.09
CA LYS A 59 -21.45 15.83 21.30
C LYS A 59 -21.31 17.24 20.71
N SER A 60 -20.11 17.81 20.83
CA SER A 60 -19.73 19.04 20.13
C SER A 60 -19.44 18.73 18.66
N TRP A 61 -19.73 19.69 17.79
CA TRP A 61 -19.43 19.63 16.36
C TRP A 61 -18.75 20.93 15.95
N PHE A 62 -17.65 20.81 15.22
CA PHE A 62 -16.92 21.92 14.63
C PHE A 62 -17.34 22.05 13.18
N LEU A 63 -17.94 23.19 12.81
CA LEU A 63 -18.34 23.47 11.44
C LEU A 63 -17.32 24.42 10.81
N LYS A 64 -16.68 23.95 9.75
CA LYS A 64 -15.81 24.74 8.86
C LYS A 64 -16.60 25.14 7.62
N GLU A 65 -16.62 26.42 7.29
CA GLU A 65 -17.21 26.91 6.04
C GLU A 65 -16.21 26.77 4.90
N ALA A 66 -16.69 26.44 3.70
CA ALA A 66 -15.84 26.46 2.51
C ALA A 66 -15.26 27.87 2.28
N TYR A 67 -13.97 27.96 1.96
CA TYR A 67 -13.34 29.20 1.51
C TYR A 67 -13.87 29.67 0.17
N SER A 68 -14.28 28.73 -0.69
CA SER A 68 -14.83 29.04 -1.99
C SER A 68 -15.93 28.04 -2.40
N PRO A 69 -16.87 28.44 -3.27
CA PRO A 69 -17.91 27.53 -3.76
C PRO A 69 -17.37 26.27 -4.44
N THR A 70 -16.17 26.35 -5.01
CA THR A 70 -15.50 25.28 -5.77
C THR A 70 -14.60 24.40 -4.92
N GLU A 71 -14.49 24.65 -3.61
CA GLU A 71 -13.70 23.81 -2.72
C GLU A 71 -14.28 22.39 -2.63
N PRO A 72 -13.47 21.34 -2.84
CA PRO A 72 -13.93 19.96 -2.86
C PRO A 72 -14.06 19.38 -1.43
N LEU A 73 -14.99 19.91 -0.63
CA LEU A 73 -15.23 19.49 0.76
C LEU A 73 -15.49 17.98 0.93
N GLU A 74 -15.98 17.32 -0.13
CA GLU A 74 -16.13 15.87 -0.22
C GLU A 74 -14.83 15.13 0.08
N LEU A 75 -13.67 15.68 -0.32
CA LEU A 75 -12.36 15.05 -0.14
C LEU A 75 -11.99 14.93 1.35
N GLU A 76 -12.15 16.00 2.13
CA GLU A 76 -11.89 15.97 3.58
C GLU A 76 -12.86 14.99 4.28
N VAL A 77 -14.14 14.97 3.88
CA VAL A 77 -15.14 14.07 4.47
C VAL A 77 -14.85 12.61 4.14
N ILE A 78 -14.57 12.29 2.87
CA ILE A 78 -14.25 10.93 2.44
C ILE A 78 -12.96 10.45 3.10
N ALA A 79 -11.91 11.27 3.13
CA ALA A 79 -10.66 10.93 3.80
C ALA A 79 -10.92 10.64 5.30
N GLY A 80 -11.64 11.52 6.00
CA GLY A 80 -11.98 11.33 7.41
C GLY A 80 -12.76 10.04 7.69
N GLU A 81 -13.77 9.71 6.88
CA GLU A 81 -14.51 8.45 7.06
C GLU A 81 -13.66 7.22 6.67
N LEU A 82 -12.69 7.33 5.75
CA LEU A 82 -11.72 6.26 5.47
C LEU A 82 -10.74 6.04 6.61
N TYR A 83 -10.19 7.10 7.21
CA TYR A 83 -9.40 6.98 8.45
C TYR A 83 -10.21 6.29 9.54
N ARG A 84 -11.47 6.69 9.72
CA ARG A 84 -12.34 6.09 10.74
C ARG A 84 -12.68 4.63 10.45
N PHE A 85 -12.86 4.26 9.19
CA PHE A 85 -13.06 2.88 8.76
C PHE A 85 -11.81 2.01 9.02
N TRP A 86 -10.63 2.50 8.64
CA TRP A 86 -9.39 1.73 8.75
C TRP A 86 -8.78 1.73 10.15
N ILE A 87 -8.97 2.77 10.94
CA ILE A 87 -8.36 2.89 12.27
C ILE A 87 -9.33 2.47 13.36
N GLY A 88 -10.62 2.81 13.21
CA GLY A 88 -11.68 2.53 14.16
C GLY A 88 -12.43 3.79 14.62
N ASN A 89 -13.45 3.59 15.46
CA ASN A 89 -14.35 4.65 15.93
C ASN A 89 -13.69 5.68 16.87
N THR A 90 -12.41 5.52 17.19
CA THR A 90 -11.63 6.54 17.92
C THR A 90 -11.42 7.81 17.09
N GLN A 91 -11.48 7.71 15.75
CA GLN A 91 -11.38 8.86 14.86
C GLN A 91 -12.71 9.62 14.78
N PRO A 92 -12.68 10.96 14.63
CA PRO A 92 -13.90 11.78 14.60
C PRO A 92 -14.75 11.50 13.37
N LYS A 93 -16.08 11.66 13.52
CA LYS A 93 -17.04 11.62 12.42
C LYS A 93 -16.98 12.91 11.61
N THR A 94 -16.91 12.84 10.30
CA THR A 94 -16.97 14.02 9.40
C THR A 94 -18.22 13.95 8.52
N ARG A 95 -18.94 15.06 8.35
CA ARG A 95 -20.16 15.09 7.53
C ARG A 95 -20.21 16.36 6.70
N LEU A 96 -20.64 16.23 5.45
CA LEU A 96 -21.06 17.38 4.67
C LEU A 96 -22.33 17.99 5.26
N VAL A 97 -22.35 19.31 5.35
CA VAL A 97 -23.52 20.08 5.74
C VAL A 97 -23.80 21.09 4.64
N SER A 98 -25.05 21.13 4.18
CA SER A 98 -25.49 22.04 3.14
C SER A 98 -26.61 22.94 3.66
N ASP A 99 -26.49 24.23 3.37
CA ASP A 99 -27.54 25.24 3.48
C ASP A 99 -27.39 26.22 2.30
N LYS A 100 -27.39 27.54 2.53
CA LYS A 100 -27.00 28.53 1.49
C LYS A 100 -25.51 28.49 1.16
N SER A 101 -24.69 28.05 2.13
CA SER A 101 -23.25 27.76 2.00
C SER A 101 -22.99 26.27 2.21
N ARG A 102 -21.79 25.80 1.85
CA ARG A 102 -21.32 24.43 2.08
C ARG A 102 -20.36 24.40 3.27
N PHE A 103 -20.51 23.42 4.15
CA PHE A 103 -19.69 23.26 5.34
C PHE A 103 -19.27 21.81 5.54
N ILE A 104 -18.19 21.62 6.30
CA ILE A 104 -17.80 20.34 6.87
C ILE A 104 -18.07 20.41 8.37
N ALA A 105 -18.83 19.45 8.87
CA ALA A 105 -19.01 19.23 10.30
C ALA A 105 -18.13 18.07 10.76
N SER A 106 -17.17 18.36 11.63
CA SER A 106 -16.34 17.37 12.31
C SER A 106 -16.81 17.18 13.75
N GLU A 107 -16.92 15.94 14.20
CA GLU A 107 -17.23 15.62 15.59
C GLU A 107 -16.07 16.05 16.50
N GLY A 108 -16.39 16.79 17.56
CA GLY A 108 -15.41 17.18 18.55
C GLY A 108 -14.88 15.98 19.34
N VAL A 109 -13.56 15.90 19.47
CA VAL A 109 -12.87 14.82 20.18
C VAL A 109 -12.76 15.19 21.66
N PRO A 110 -13.42 14.46 22.59
CA PRO A 110 -13.42 14.82 24.00
C PRO A 110 -12.02 14.76 24.61
N GLY A 111 -11.58 15.86 25.23
CA GLY A 111 -10.26 15.95 25.86
C GLY A 111 -9.11 15.86 24.86
N PHE A 112 -9.31 16.33 23.63
CA PHE A 112 -8.24 16.36 22.62
C PHE A 112 -7.10 17.29 23.04
N HIS A 113 -5.90 16.73 23.14
CA HIS A 113 -4.66 17.46 23.36
C HIS A 113 -3.72 17.13 22.21
N THR A 114 -3.26 18.15 21.49
CA THR A 114 -2.37 17.97 20.34
C THR A 114 -1.03 17.40 20.78
N PHE A 115 -0.31 16.74 19.88
CA PHE A 115 1.05 16.31 20.18
C PHE A 115 1.94 17.52 20.51
N GLN A 116 1.69 18.68 19.89
CA GLN A 116 2.38 19.92 20.23
C GLN A 116 2.20 20.27 21.72
N SER A 117 0.96 20.28 22.22
CA SER A 117 0.69 20.62 23.62
C SER A 117 1.27 19.58 24.59
N ILE A 118 1.13 18.29 24.25
CA ILE A 118 1.67 17.18 25.06
C ILE A 118 3.20 17.30 25.20
N MET A 119 3.91 17.53 24.09
CA MET A 119 5.36 17.66 24.10
C MET A 119 5.83 18.93 24.82
N ALA A 120 5.09 20.05 24.69
CA ALA A 120 5.39 21.28 25.42
C ALA A 120 5.27 21.12 26.95
N GLU A 121 4.40 20.22 27.39
CA GLU A 121 4.24 19.83 28.80
C GLU A 121 5.25 18.75 29.26
N GLY A 122 6.16 18.32 28.37
CA GLY A 122 7.13 17.25 28.65
C GLY A 122 6.54 15.84 28.63
N GLY A 123 5.33 15.67 28.11
CA GLY A 123 4.66 14.38 27.94
C GLY A 123 5.01 13.68 26.63
N GLU A 124 4.42 12.49 26.44
CA GLU A 124 4.58 11.67 25.23
C GLU A 124 3.24 11.06 24.78
N PRO A 125 3.09 10.69 23.49
CA PRO A 125 1.92 9.96 23.02
C PRO A 125 1.75 8.64 23.77
N LYS A 126 0.53 8.37 24.25
CA LYS A 126 0.24 7.17 25.06
C LYS A 126 -0.10 5.96 24.21
N ASP A 127 -0.76 6.17 23.07
CA ASP A 127 -1.26 5.12 22.20
C ASP A 127 -0.46 5.06 20.90
N TYR A 128 0.68 4.36 20.97
CA TYR A 128 1.54 4.16 19.82
C TYR A 128 0.91 3.23 18.77
N LYS A 129 -0.05 2.37 19.14
CA LYS A 129 -0.68 1.45 18.21
C LYS A 129 -1.55 2.21 17.23
N THR A 130 -2.46 3.05 17.73
CA THR A 130 -3.27 3.89 16.85
C THR A 130 -2.44 4.91 16.09
N LEU A 131 -1.32 5.40 16.66
CA LEU A 131 -0.37 6.19 15.90
C LEU A 131 0.20 5.43 14.68
N ALA A 132 0.66 4.18 14.86
CA ALA A 132 1.13 3.35 13.74
C ALA A 132 0.03 3.24 12.66
N ARG A 133 -1.22 3.04 13.08
CA ARG A 133 -2.36 2.97 12.16
C ARG A 133 -2.57 4.27 11.38
N ILE A 134 -2.52 5.42 12.07
CA ILE A 134 -2.61 6.75 11.46
C ILE A 134 -1.54 6.94 10.40
N LEU A 135 -0.28 6.57 10.69
CA LEU A 135 0.83 6.76 9.75
C LEU A 135 0.67 5.93 8.48
N VAL A 136 0.27 4.65 8.60
CA VAL A 136 0.02 3.80 7.44
C VAL A 136 -1.14 4.32 6.60
N CYS A 137 -2.26 4.72 7.23
CA CYS A 137 -3.38 5.33 6.52
C CYS A 137 -2.99 6.64 5.83
N SER A 138 -2.17 7.47 6.49
CA SER A 138 -1.66 8.73 5.96
C SER A 138 -0.80 8.52 4.72
N LEU A 139 0.07 7.50 4.75
CA LEU A 139 0.89 7.14 3.60
C LEU A 139 0.01 6.73 2.41
N VAL A 140 -1.00 5.89 2.64
CA VAL A 140 -1.88 5.38 1.57
C VAL A 140 -2.75 6.49 1.00
N LEU A 141 -3.32 7.34 1.86
CA LEU A 141 -4.18 8.47 1.46
C LEU A 141 -3.39 9.66 0.92
N ALA A 142 -2.07 9.58 0.81
CA ALA A 142 -1.22 10.66 0.33
C ALA A 142 -1.41 11.97 1.13
N GLU A 143 -1.43 11.85 2.46
CA GLU A 143 -1.47 12.97 3.41
C GLU A 143 -0.11 13.69 3.41
N ILE A 144 -0.14 15.02 3.31
CA ILE A 144 1.07 15.84 3.20
C ILE A 144 1.31 16.77 4.40
N ASP A 145 0.31 16.97 5.26
CA ASP A 145 0.39 17.90 6.40
C ASP A 145 0.09 17.19 7.73
N LEU A 146 0.82 16.10 7.99
CA LEU A 146 0.69 15.34 9.24
C LEU A 146 1.51 15.97 10.39
N LYS A 147 1.22 17.25 10.66
CA LYS A 147 1.87 18.07 11.71
C LYS A 147 1.34 17.77 13.12
N SER A 148 2.03 18.31 14.12
CA SER A 148 1.76 18.10 15.55
C SER A 148 0.38 18.57 16.02
N ASP A 149 -0.25 19.46 15.26
CA ASP A 149 -1.55 20.05 15.60
C ASP A 149 -2.70 19.23 15.00
N ASN A 150 -2.40 18.41 13.99
CA ASN A 150 -3.36 17.55 13.29
C ASN A 150 -3.43 16.14 13.89
N ILE A 151 -2.58 15.84 14.89
CA ILE A 151 -2.63 14.61 15.68
C ILE A 151 -2.60 14.97 17.17
N GLY A 152 -3.39 14.26 17.96
CA GLY A 152 -3.41 14.40 19.41
C GLY A 152 -3.87 13.13 20.12
N ASN A 153 -3.98 13.20 21.44
CA ASN A 153 -4.64 12.18 22.23
C ASN A 153 -6.03 12.66 22.64
N ASN A 154 -7.01 11.75 22.64
CA ASN A 154 -8.30 12.00 23.29
C ASN A 154 -8.21 11.80 24.83
N SER A 155 -9.32 12.02 25.53
CA SER A 155 -9.44 11.82 26.98
C SER A 155 -9.11 10.40 27.47
N ASN A 156 -9.21 9.38 26.61
CA ASN A 156 -8.83 8.01 26.92
C ASN A 156 -7.35 7.72 26.61
N GLY A 157 -6.59 8.71 26.13
CA GLY A 157 -5.21 8.54 25.73
C GLY A 157 -5.01 7.92 24.35
N CYS A 158 -6.08 7.66 23.59
CA CYS A 158 -5.98 7.12 22.23
C CYS A 158 -5.53 8.20 21.26
N ALA A 159 -4.66 7.84 20.31
CA ALA A 159 -4.23 8.75 19.27
C ALA A 159 -5.37 9.03 18.28
N VAL A 160 -5.51 10.28 17.87
CA VAL A 160 -6.57 10.75 16.97
C VAL A 160 -5.99 11.70 15.95
N LYS A 161 -6.30 11.48 14.67
CA LYS A 161 -6.07 12.43 13.59
C LYS A 161 -7.30 13.32 13.42
N ILE A 162 -7.06 14.61 13.24
CA ILE A 162 -8.03 15.59 12.78
C ILE A 162 -7.51 16.24 11.50
N ASP A 163 -8.31 17.13 10.91
CA ASP A 163 -7.94 17.93 9.73
C ASP A 163 -7.50 17.05 8.53
N HIS A 164 -8.48 16.62 7.73
CA HIS A 164 -8.25 15.66 6.65
C HIS A 164 -8.24 16.29 5.24
N ASP A 165 -8.17 17.62 5.17
CA ASP A 165 -8.15 18.41 3.92
C ASP A 165 -6.88 18.22 3.10
N SER A 166 -5.77 17.87 3.77
CA SER A 166 -4.45 17.61 3.18
C SER A 166 -4.21 16.15 2.80
N SER A 167 -5.25 15.30 2.94
CA SER A 167 -5.30 13.94 2.39
C SER A 167 -5.85 13.95 0.95
N LEU A 168 -5.61 12.87 0.20
CA LEU A 168 -5.95 12.76 -1.23
C LEU A 168 -5.33 13.90 -2.06
N TRP A 169 -4.15 14.38 -1.64
CA TRP A 169 -3.54 15.61 -2.13
C TRP A 169 -3.39 15.73 -3.65
N PRO A 170 -3.10 14.65 -4.42
CA PRO A 170 -3.07 14.73 -5.89
C PRO A 170 -4.38 15.17 -6.52
N ILE A 171 -5.51 14.74 -5.94
CA ILE A 171 -6.84 15.12 -6.41
C ILE A 171 -7.11 16.57 -6.00
N VAL A 172 -6.73 16.96 -4.77
CA VAL A 172 -6.83 18.35 -4.29
C VAL A 172 -6.09 19.32 -5.23
N ILE A 173 -4.81 19.04 -5.52
CA ILE A 173 -4.00 19.85 -6.45
C ILE A 173 -4.70 19.98 -7.81
N LYS A 174 -5.16 18.85 -8.36
CA LYS A 174 -5.79 18.82 -9.68
C LYS A 174 -7.06 19.67 -9.72
N LEU A 175 -7.94 19.54 -8.73
CA LEU A 175 -9.22 20.26 -8.69
C LEU A 175 -9.04 21.75 -8.36
N MET A 176 -8.11 22.08 -7.47
CA MET A 176 -7.85 23.46 -7.05
C MET A 176 -6.87 24.19 -7.98
N SER A 177 -6.35 23.52 -9.03
CA SER A 177 -5.36 24.07 -9.97
C SER A 177 -4.13 24.67 -9.28
N ILE A 178 -3.68 24.06 -8.18
CA ILE A 178 -2.54 24.55 -7.40
C ILE A 178 -1.26 24.19 -8.14
N GLN A 179 -0.44 25.18 -8.51
CA GLN A 179 0.89 24.96 -9.06
C GLN A 179 1.86 24.55 -7.94
N ASN A 180 1.78 23.29 -7.51
CA ASN A 180 2.73 22.71 -6.57
C ASN A 180 3.50 21.58 -7.24
N ASP A 181 4.78 21.47 -6.88
CA ASP A 181 5.54 20.24 -7.11
C ASP A 181 4.78 19.12 -6.37
N ILE A 182 4.41 18.05 -7.07
CA ILE A 182 3.71 16.89 -6.50
C ILE A 182 4.73 16.10 -5.67
N ASN A 183 5.36 16.77 -4.71
CA ASN A 183 6.49 16.31 -3.94
C ASN A 183 6.24 14.87 -3.52
N LYS A 184 7.07 13.98 -4.08
CA LYS A 184 7.16 12.52 -3.96
C LYS A 184 6.28 11.91 -2.86
N ILE A 185 4.98 11.87 -3.11
CA ILE A 185 4.00 11.10 -2.32
C ILE A 185 3.95 9.62 -2.76
N GLU A 186 4.84 9.21 -3.66
CA GLU A 186 5.13 7.80 -3.88
C GLU A 186 5.81 7.24 -2.64
N PHE A 187 5.49 5.98 -2.33
CA PHE A 187 6.15 5.25 -1.26
C PHE A 187 6.61 3.88 -1.77
N THR A 188 7.52 3.32 -1.00
CA THR A 188 8.25 2.08 -1.24
C THR A 188 8.14 1.21 0.01
N PHE A 189 8.65 -0.02 -0.07
CA PHE A 189 8.67 -0.90 1.10
C PHE A 189 9.59 -0.37 2.21
N GLU A 190 10.65 0.37 1.87
CA GLU A 190 11.53 0.99 2.84
C GLU A 190 10.81 2.06 3.67
N ASP A 191 9.80 2.74 3.11
CA ASP A 191 8.95 3.68 3.85
C ASP A 191 8.05 2.95 4.86
N LEU A 192 7.54 1.77 4.52
CA LEU A 192 6.75 0.95 5.44
C LEU A 192 7.61 0.41 6.60
N ASP A 193 8.82 -0.06 6.29
CA ASP A 193 9.77 -0.57 7.28
C ASP A 193 10.37 0.54 8.15
N LYS A 194 10.30 1.80 7.70
CA LYS A 194 10.78 2.98 8.42
C LYS A 194 9.70 4.05 8.51
N ILE A 195 8.48 3.67 8.89
CA ILE A 195 7.30 4.55 8.81
C ILE A 195 7.44 5.86 9.61
N LEU A 196 8.30 5.93 10.63
CA LEU A 196 8.57 7.17 11.38
C LEU A 196 9.52 8.13 10.67
N TYR A 197 10.27 7.62 9.69
CA TYR A 197 11.27 8.30 8.87
C TYR A 197 11.25 7.76 7.42
N PRO A 198 10.15 7.93 6.69
CA PRO A 198 10.03 7.34 5.36
C PRO A 198 11.04 8.01 4.41
N PRO A 199 12.04 7.27 3.87
CA PRO A 199 13.12 7.85 3.08
C PRO A 199 12.68 8.41 1.72
N ASN A 200 11.61 7.87 1.14
CA ASN A 200 11.14 8.21 -0.19
C ASN A 200 9.84 9.05 -0.18
N TYR A 201 9.05 8.97 0.90
CA TYR A 201 7.85 9.80 1.09
C TYR A 201 8.20 11.20 1.62
N LYS A 202 8.37 12.17 0.72
CA LYS A 202 8.93 13.50 1.05
C LYS A 202 7.86 14.56 1.19
N VAL A 203 7.29 14.66 2.39
CA VAL A 203 6.28 15.67 2.76
C VAL A 203 6.83 16.68 3.77
N SER A 204 6.18 17.83 3.89
CA SER A 204 6.61 18.93 4.78
C SER A 204 6.48 18.60 6.26
N ALA A 205 5.42 17.86 6.62
CA ALA A 205 5.16 17.47 8.00
C ALA A 205 4.80 15.99 8.07
N TRP A 206 5.49 15.26 8.96
CA TRP A 206 5.29 13.83 9.14
C TRP A 206 5.36 13.45 10.62
N ALA A 207 4.69 12.35 10.96
CA ALA A 207 4.68 11.76 12.29
C ALA A 207 4.34 12.74 13.43
N GLY A 208 3.45 13.70 13.19
CA GLY A 208 2.95 14.60 14.23
C GLY A 208 4.05 15.46 14.88
N GLY A 209 5.17 15.70 14.18
CA GLY A 209 6.28 16.48 14.70
C GLY A 209 6.98 15.86 15.92
N LEU A 210 6.84 14.55 16.14
CA LEU A 210 7.48 13.88 17.27
C LEU A 210 8.98 14.11 17.32
N SER A 211 9.50 14.27 18.54
CA SER A 211 10.94 14.41 18.76
C SER A 211 11.70 13.20 18.20
N LYS A 212 12.98 13.40 17.88
CA LYS A 212 13.83 12.34 17.36
C LYS A 212 13.95 11.19 18.37
N GLU A 213 14.04 11.50 19.65
CA GLU A 213 14.17 10.53 20.74
C GLU A 213 12.95 9.61 20.83
N ILE A 214 11.73 10.18 20.77
CA ILE A 214 10.48 9.40 20.79
C ILE A 214 10.41 8.51 19.54
N ARG A 215 10.72 9.06 18.36
CA ARG A 215 10.70 8.29 17.11
C ARG A 215 11.72 7.17 17.09
N ASP A 216 12.95 7.40 17.55
CA ASP A 216 13.99 6.37 17.60
C ASP A 216 13.59 5.23 18.55
N ARG A 217 12.99 5.55 19.70
CA ARG A 217 12.46 4.55 20.64
C ARG A 217 11.30 3.74 20.04
N LEU A 218 10.36 4.38 19.35
CA LEU A 218 9.26 3.68 18.67
C LEU A 218 9.77 2.84 17.48
N ALA A 219 10.75 3.34 16.73
CA ALA A 219 11.36 2.60 15.62
C ALA A 219 12.10 1.34 16.09
N ALA A 220 12.62 1.35 17.32
CA ALA A 220 13.23 0.17 17.94
C ALA A 220 12.21 -0.81 18.54
N SER A 221 10.92 -0.45 18.61
CA SER A 221 9.87 -1.28 19.21
C SER A 221 9.31 -2.28 18.20
N GLU A 222 9.55 -3.58 18.44
CA GLU A 222 8.96 -4.66 17.64
C GLU A 222 7.43 -4.58 17.64
N ALA A 223 6.81 -4.31 18.79
CA ALA A 223 5.36 -4.19 18.91
C ALA A 223 4.78 -3.04 18.06
N PHE A 224 5.52 -1.94 17.90
CA PHE A 224 5.11 -0.86 17.01
C PHE A 224 5.18 -1.32 15.55
N GLN A 225 6.26 -1.99 15.16
CA GLN A 225 6.42 -2.50 13.79
C GLN A 225 5.40 -3.59 13.44
N THR A 226 5.07 -4.47 14.39
CA THR A 226 3.98 -5.45 14.24
C THR A 226 2.65 -4.74 13.96
N GLU A 227 2.35 -3.65 14.67
CA GLU A 227 1.12 -2.88 14.42
C GLU A 227 1.14 -2.20 13.04
N VAL A 228 2.29 -1.70 12.59
CA VAL A 228 2.45 -1.18 11.21
C VAL A 228 2.05 -2.25 10.20
N TYR A 229 2.58 -3.47 10.33
CA TYR A 229 2.27 -4.57 9.40
C TYR A 229 0.83 -5.07 9.54
N ALA A 230 0.28 -5.12 10.75
CA ALA A 230 -1.12 -5.44 10.99
C ALA A 230 -2.04 -4.42 10.30
N GLN A 231 -1.71 -3.14 10.37
CA GLN A 231 -2.48 -2.10 9.68
C GLN A 231 -2.34 -2.22 8.16
N VAL A 232 -1.14 -2.49 7.63
CA VAL A 232 -0.94 -2.76 6.20
C VAL A 232 -1.85 -3.91 5.75
N LEU A 233 -1.86 -5.02 6.49
CA LEU A 233 -2.75 -6.15 6.20
C LEU A 233 -4.23 -5.74 6.22
N LYS A 234 -4.66 -5.01 7.26
CA LYS A 234 -6.04 -4.51 7.39
C LYS A 234 -6.49 -3.69 6.18
N LEU A 235 -5.63 -2.81 5.67
CA LEU A 235 -5.93 -2.05 4.45
C LEU A 235 -6.06 -2.95 3.22
N LEU A 236 -5.19 -3.95 3.09
CA LEU A 236 -5.19 -4.87 1.94
C LEU A 236 -6.37 -5.84 1.93
N VAL A 237 -6.96 -6.15 3.09
CA VAL A 237 -8.15 -7.02 3.21
C VAL A 237 -9.44 -6.24 3.41
N SER A 238 -9.39 -4.91 3.34
CA SER A 238 -10.57 -4.06 3.44
C SER A 238 -11.50 -4.31 2.24
N PRO A 239 -12.79 -4.64 2.47
CA PRO A 239 -13.71 -4.93 1.38
C PRO A 239 -13.86 -3.72 0.43
N PRO A 240 -13.57 -3.87 -0.87
CA PRO A 240 -13.63 -2.75 -1.82
C PRO A 240 -15.03 -2.14 -1.94
N GLU A 241 -16.08 -2.94 -1.73
CA GLU A 241 -17.47 -2.50 -1.73
C GLU A 241 -17.77 -1.51 -0.59
N LEU A 242 -17.13 -1.66 0.58
CA LEU A 242 -17.30 -0.71 1.69
C LEU A 242 -16.58 0.60 1.41
N ILE A 243 -15.39 0.55 0.79
CA ILE A 243 -14.65 1.73 0.36
C ILE A 243 -15.49 2.52 -0.67
N ALA A 244 -16.06 1.83 -1.66
CA ALA A 244 -16.97 2.42 -2.64
C ALA A 244 -18.21 3.02 -1.96
N MET A 245 -18.82 2.32 -0.99
CA MET A 245 -19.98 2.82 -0.26
C MET A 245 -19.69 4.09 0.55
N ILE A 246 -18.49 4.21 1.15
CA ILE A 246 -18.05 5.43 1.83
C ILE A 246 -17.98 6.60 0.85
N GLN A 247 -17.45 6.38 -0.35
CA GLN A 247 -17.38 7.42 -1.39
C GLN A 247 -18.79 7.79 -1.88
N ASP A 248 -19.64 6.78 -2.15
CA ASP A 248 -20.97 6.98 -2.71
C ASP A 248 -21.89 7.82 -1.83
N LEU A 249 -21.84 7.58 -0.52
CA LEU A 249 -22.68 8.26 0.45
C LEU A 249 -22.19 9.68 0.80
N ASN A 250 -20.90 9.96 0.57
CA ASN A 250 -20.28 11.23 0.92
C ASN A 250 -19.98 12.14 -0.28
N ALA A 251 -20.05 11.67 -1.53
CA ALA A 251 -19.97 12.50 -2.74
C ALA A 251 -21.09 12.20 -3.76
N PRO A 252 -22.37 12.10 -3.36
CA PRO A 252 -23.41 11.44 -4.17
C PRO A 252 -23.68 12.04 -5.55
N ALA A 253 -23.39 13.34 -5.76
CA ALA A 253 -23.74 14.07 -6.98
C ALA A 253 -22.60 14.21 -8.00
N ASP A 254 -21.36 13.88 -7.63
CA ASP A 254 -20.18 14.09 -8.51
C ASP A 254 -19.58 12.75 -8.95
N LEU A 255 -20.08 12.24 -10.07
CA LEU A 255 -19.64 10.95 -10.62
C LEU A 255 -18.16 10.96 -11.02
N GLN A 256 -17.67 12.08 -11.54
CA GLN A 256 -16.28 12.20 -11.96
C GLN A 256 -15.36 12.16 -10.74
N LEU A 257 -15.65 12.97 -9.72
CA LEU A 257 -14.88 12.96 -8.48
C LEU A 257 -14.86 11.58 -7.82
N LYS A 258 -16.02 10.91 -7.76
CA LYS A 258 -16.09 9.52 -7.25
C LYS A 258 -15.17 8.59 -8.02
N GLN A 259 -15.20 8.63 -9.35
CA GLN A 259 -14.35 7.79 -10.18
C GLN A 259 -12.87 8.08 -9.91
N GLU A 260 -12.48 9.37 -9.87
CA GLU A 260 -11.10 9.77 -9.60
C GLU A 260 -10.61 9.30 -8.21
N ILE A 261 -11.46 9.42 -7.18
CA ILE A 261 -11.15 8.93 -5.84
C ILE A 261 -11.03 7.41 -5.81
N SER A 262 -11.95 6.70 -6.48
CA SER A 262 -11.95 5.24 -6.54
C SER A 262 -10.69 4.71 -7.23
N GLU A 263 -10.37 5.23 -8.42
CA GLU A 263 -9.16 4.89 -9.16
C GLU A 263 -7.90 5.20 -8.36
N PHE A 264 -7.87 6.36 -7.68
CA PHE A 264 -6.76 6.72 -6.82
C PHE A 264 -6.58 5.73 -5.67
N ILE A 265 -7.62 5.46 -4.87
CA ILE A 265 -7.53 4.56 -3.71
C ILE A 265 -7.16 3.14 -4.15
N GLN A 266 -7.78 2.62 -5.22
CA GLN A 266 -7.44 1.30 -5.77
C GLN A 266 -5.97 1.25 -6.22
N GLY A 267 -5.49 2.31 -6.90
CA GLY A 267 -4.09 2.45 -7.27
C GLY A 267 -3.16 2.45 -6.06
N ARG A 268 -3.52 3.17 -4.99
CA ARG A 268 -2.74 3.23 -3.74
C ARG A 268 -2.72 1.91 -2.98
N LEU A 269 -3.84 1.18 -2.91
CA LEU A 269 -3.89 -0.15 -2.29
C LEU A 269 -3.13 -1.20 -3.12
N SER A 270 -3.18 -1.10 -4.45
CA SER A 270 -2.39 -1.95 -5.35
C SER A 270 -0.89 -1.70 -5.17
N LEU A 271 -0.49 -0.42 -5.06
CA LEU A 271 0.88 -0.04 -4.74
C LEU A 271 1.28 -0.56 -3.35
N LEU A 272 0.42 -0.40 -2.33
CA LEU A 272 0.66 -0.91 -0.99
C LEU A 272 0.92 -2.41 -1.01
N LYS A 273 0.09 -3.20 -1.70
CA LYS A 273 0.25 -4.66 -1.81
C LYS A 273 1.60 -5.01 -2.42
N LYS A 274 1.92 -4.38 -3.55
CA LYS A 274 3.16 -4.60 -4.28
C LYS A 274 4.39 -4.26 -3.44
N GLU A 275 4.40 -3.12 -2.75
CA GLU A 275 5.54 -2.70 -1.93
C GLU A 275 5.62 -3.51 -0.62
N ALA A 276 4.50 -3.77 0.05
CA ALA A 276 4.47 -4.60 1.26
C ALA A 276 5.04 -6.01 1.01
N LEU A 277 4.72 -6.64 -0.13
CA LEU A 277 5.29 -7.94 -0.50
C LEU A 277 6.82 -7.92 -0.67
N LYS A 278 7.45 -6.77 -0.90
CA LYS A 278 8.92 -6.63 -0.93
C LYS A 278 9.54 -6.51 0.46
N SER A 279 8.80 -6.00 1.45
CA SER A 279 9.26 -5.94 2.84
C SER A 279 9.44 -7.35 3.40
N ARG A 280 10.65 -7.65 3.87
CA ARG A 280 10.94 -8.92 4.55
C ARG A 280 10.13 -9.04 5.85
N GLY A 281 10.03 -7.95 6.62
CA GLY A 281 9.32 -7.94 7.89
C GLY A 281 7.83 -8.19 7.69
N PHE A 282 7.20 -7.57 6.68
CA PHE A 282 5.80 -7.84 6.36
C PHE A 282 5.56 -9.30 5.94
N ARG A 283 6.43 -9.86 5.09
CA ARG A 283 6.32 -11.28 4.70
C ARG A 283 6.45 -12.21 5.91
N GLN A 284 7.40 -11.95 6.80
CA GLN A 284 7.57 -12.74 8.04
C GLN A 284 6.34 -12.64 8.93
N PHE A 285 5.80 -11.42 9.11
CA PHE A 285 4.55 -11.20 9.82
C PHE A 285 3.42 -12.04 9.22
N VAL A 286 3.17 -11.94 7.91
CA VAL A 286 2.11 -12.72 7.23
C VAL A 286 2.31 -14.23 7.35
N SER A 287 3.54 -14.73 7.18
CA SER A 287 3.83 -16.16 7.32
C SER A 287 3.60 -16.68 8.74
N SER A 288 3.68 -15.82 9.76
CA SER A 288 3.40 -16.16 11.16
C SER A 288 1.93 -16.02 11.57
N LEU A 289 1.05 -15.57 10.66
CA LEU A 289 -0.36 -15.32 10.99
C LEU A 289 -1.15 -16.61 11.19
N GLU A 290 -1.84 -16.66 12.33
CA GLU A 290 -3.02 -17.49 12.50
C GLU A 290 -4.22 -16.80 11.83
N VAL A 291 -4.56 -17.26 10.62
CA VAL A 291 -5.56 -16.63 9.73
C VAL A 291 -6.93 -16.55 10.42
N SER A 292 -7.34 -17.56 11.18
CA SER A 292 -8.61 -17.57 11.88
C SER A 292 -8.71 -16.49 12.97
N GLU A 293 -7.65 -16.30 13.75
CA GLU A 293 -7.61 -15.31 14.83
C GLU A 293 -7.62 -13.88 14.26
N HIS A 294 -6.80 -13.64 13.24
CA HIS A 294 -6.77 -12.32 12.60
C HIS A 294 -8.05 -12.00 11.85
N LYS A 295 -8.68 -12.98 11.19
CA LYS A 295 -10.01 -12.82 10.60
C LYS A 295 -11.02 -12.39 11.65
N GLN A 296 -11.06 -13.08 12.80
CA GLN A 296 -11.99 -12.77 13.88
C GLN A 296 -11.79 -11.32 14.37
N PHE A 297 -10.55 -10.93 14.66
CA PHE A 297 -10.21 -9.58 15.09
C PHE A 297 -10.68 -8.51 14.10
N LEU A 298 -10.41 -8.70 12.80
CA LEU A 298 -10.84 -7.77 11.75
C LEU A 298 -12.36 -7.68 11.62
N CYS A 299 -13.06 -8.81 11.76
CA CYS A 299 -14.52 -8.85 11.73
C CYS A 299 -15.14 -8.15 12.94
N GLU A 300 -14.53 -8.26 14.12
CA GLU A 300 -14.95 -7.58 15.35
C GLU A 300 -14.80 -6.06 15.22
N GLU A 301 -13.62 -5.58 14.81
CA GLU A 301 -13.37 -4.15 14.58
C GLU A 301 -14.34 -3.57 13.52
N LEU A 302 -14.61 -4.33 12.46
CA LEU A 302 -15.55 -3.91 11.43
C LEU A 302 -17.00 -3.91 11.92
N SER A 303 -17.39 -4.91 12.71
CA SER A 303 -18.72 -4.96 13.31
C SER A 303 -18.94 -3.75 14.23
N GLU A 304 -17.92 -3.36 15.00
CA GLU A 304 -17.95 -2.15 15.81
C GLU A 304 -18.16 -0.90 14.94
N PHE A 305 -17.38 -0.74 13.87
CA PHE A 305 -17.54 0.37 12.92
C PHE A 305 -18.96 0.41 12.31
N LEU A 306 -19.48 -0.72 11.85
CA LEU A 306 -20.80 -0.79 11.20
C LEU A 306 -21.95 -0.55 12.19
N SER A 307 -21.80 -0.96 13.45
CA SER A 307 -22.81 -0.73 14.50
C SER A 307 -23.08 0.76 14.72
N GLU A 308 -22.02 1.57 14.63
CA GLU A 308 -22.06 3.04 14.74
C GLU A 308 -22.42 3.74 13.44
N ASN A 309 -22.31 3.05 12.31
CA ASN A 309 -22.48 3.60 10.97
C ASN A 309 -23.45 2.78 10.15
N ARG A 310 -24.71 2.74 10.59
CA ARG A 310 -25.77 1.96 9.93
C ARG A 310 -26.00 2.31 8.45
N ALA A 311 -25.53 3.48 8.00
CA ALA A 311 -25.59 3.87 6.59
C ALA A 311 -24.63 3.03 5.72
N TYR A 312 -23.57 2.48 6.30
CA TYR A 312 -22.57 1.65 5.61
C TYR A 312 -22.86 0.14 5.70
N VAL A 313 -24.05 -0.27 6.14
CA VAL A 313 -24.36 -1.70 6.34
C VAL A 313 -24.31 -2.41 4.98
N PRO A 314 -23.36 -3.34 4.79
CA PRO A 314 -23.18 -3.99 3.51
C PRO A 314 -24.26 -5.03 3.25
N THR A 315 -24.52 -5.28 1.97
CA THR A 315 -25.41 -6.34 1.51
C THR A 315 -24.66 -7.62 1.11
N PHE A 316 -23.34 -7.65 1.29
CA PHE A 316 -22.47 -8.75 0.90
C PHE A 316 -21.89 -9.47 2.13
N ASN A 317 -21.34 -10.66 1.92
CA ASN A 317 -20.70 -11.44 2.98
C ASN A 317 -19.29 -10.90 3.24
N ILE A 318 -19.17 -10.02 4.23
CA ILE A 318 -17.89 -9.39 4.57
C ILE A 318 -16.87 -10.41 5.08
N GLU A 319 -17.31 -11.36 5.92
CA GLU A 319 -16.39 -12.34 6.51
C GLU A 319 -15.73 -13.19 5.43
N GLN A 320 -16.50 -13.60 4.41
CA GLN A 320 -15.95 -14.31 3.26
C GLN A 320 -14.98 -13.44 2.46
N SER A 321 -15.34 -12.17 2.19
CA SER A 321 -14.45 -11.24 1.47
C SER A 321 -13.11 -11.06 2.18
N ILE A 322 -13.12 -10.85 3.51
CA ILE A 322 -11.89 -10.76 4.32
C ILE A 322 -11.09 -12.08 4.26
N THR A 323 -11.78 -13.22 4.36
CA THR A 323 -11.14 -14.55 4.31
C THR A 323 -10.43 -14.77 2.98
N ASP A 324 -11.10 -14.47 1.87
CA ASP A 324 -10.55 -14.63 0.52
C ASP A 324 -9.32 -13.74 0.32
N SER A 325 -9.40 -12.47 0.73
CA SER A 325 -8.26 -11.54 0.65
C SER A 325 -7.08 -11.95 1.54
N LEU A 326 -7.34 -12.45 2.77
CA LEU A 326 -6.28 -12.96 3.64
C LEU A 326 -5.56 -14.16 3.00
N GLN A 327 -6.33 -15.10 2.42
CA GLN A 327 -5.77 -16.28 1.77
C GLN A 327 -4.98 -15.92 0.50
N GLU A 328 -5.46 -14.93 -0.27
CA GLU A 328 -4.77 -14.41 -1.44
C GLU A 328 -3.41 -13.77 -1.06
N ILE A 329 -3.39 -12.96 0.00
CA ILE A 329 -2.16 -12.32 0.48
C ILE A 329 -1.17 -13.37 0.99
N ARG A 330 -1.63 -14.37 1.74
CA ARG A 330 -0.79 -15.48 2.22
C ARG A 330 -0.16 -16.25 1.05
N THR A 331 -0.98 -16.62 0.08
CA THR A 331 -0.51 -17.28 -1.16
C THR A 331 0.53 -16.43 -1.88
N SER A 332 0.30 -15.11 -1.99
CA SER A 332 1.23 -14.17 -2.62
C SER A 332 2.57 -14.10 -1.88
N VAL A 333 2.55 -14.11 -0.55
CA VAL A 333 3.77 -14.14 0.29
C VAL A 333 4.54 -15.44 0.11
N ASP A 334 3.85 -16.58 0.14
CA ASP A 334 4.46 -17.89 -0.05
C ASP A 334 5.11 -18.00 -1.44
N ASP A 335 4.41 -17.57 -2.47
CA ASP A 335 4.92 -17.54 -3.84
C ASP A 335 6.12 -16.62 -3.99
N PHE A 336 6.08 -15.43 -3.39
CA PHE A 336 7.22 -14.52 -3.40
C PHE A 336 8.44 -15.12 -2.69
N ASN A 337 8.24 -15.77 -1.54
CA ASN A 337 9.32 -16.45 -0.81
C ASN A 337 9.92 -17.60 -1.63
N LYS A 338 9.10 -18.36 -2.37
CA LYS A 338 9.60 -19.38 -3.32
C LYS A 338 10.45 -18.74 -4.43
N ILE A 339 10.02 -17.62 -5.01
CA ILE A 339 10.80 -16.88 -6.02
C ILE A 339 12.16 -16.45 -5.44
N LEU A 340 12.18 -15.90 -4.22
CA LEU A 340 13.43 -15.48 -3.57
C LEU A 340 14.38 -16.66 -3.34
N SER A 341 13.86 -17.75 -2.76
CA SER A 341 14.63 -18.98 -2.54
C SER A 341 15.19 -19.55 -3.85
N LEU A 342 14.40 -19.52 -4.93
CA LEU A 342 14.84 -19.94 -6.24
C LEU A 342 15.95 -19.05 -6.79
N LYS A 343 15.81 -17.72 -6.70
CA LYS A 343 16.85 -16.77 -7.14
C LYS A 343 18.16 -16.97 -6.38
N GLU A 344 18.11 -17.19 -5.08
CA GLU A 344 19.29 -17.48 -4.26
C GLU A 344 19.93 -18.80 -4.67
N ARG A 345 19.14 -19.87 -4.75
CA ARG A 345 19.58 -21.20 -5.20
C ARG A 345 20.22 -21.18 -6.59
N LEU A 346 19.81 -20.28 -7.47
CA LEU A 346 20.30 -20.15 -8.84
C LEU A 346 21.39 -19.08 -9.01
N MET A 347 21.78 -18.40 -7.92
CA MET A 347 22.71 -17.27 -7.95
C MET A 347 22.28 -16.15 -8.93
N LEU A 348 20.99 -15.81 -8.94
CA LEU A 348 20.38 -14.85 -9.89
C LEU A 348 20.17 -13.44 -9.30
N ASN A 349 21.06 -13.01 -8.41
CA ASN A 349 20.94 -11.69 -7.79
C ASN A 349 21.93 -10.72 -8.47
N PRO A 350 21.45 -9.76 -9.28
CA PRO A 350 22.32 -8.80 -9.97
C PRO A 350 22.95 -7.78 -9.03
N LEU A 351 22.52 -7.72 -7.76
CA LEU A 351 23.07 -6.84 -6.73
C LEU A 351 24.06 -7.57 -5.82
N ASN A 352 24.38 -8.85 -6.10
CA ASN A 352 25.36 -9.61 -5.36
C ASN A 352 26.59 -9.85 -6.24
N ALA A 353 27.72 -9.27 -5.83
CA ALA A 353 28.99 -9.39 -6.56
C ALA A 353 29.47 -10.85 -6.69
N GLU A 354 29.23 -11.72 -5.69
CA GLU A 354 29.60 -13.13 -5.76
C GLU A 354 28.78 -13.88 -6.82
N HIS A 355 27.49 -13.56 -6.93
CA HIS A 355 26.63 -14.12 -7.98
C HIS A 355 27.10 -13.69 -9.36
N LEU A 356 27.45 -12.41 -9.54
CA LEU A 356 28.00 -11.90 -10.79
C LEU A 356 29.37 -12.52 -11.13
N LYS A 357 30.27 -12.67 -10.15
CA LYS A 357 31.57 -13.34 -10.31
C LYS A 357 31.42 -14.81 -10.70
N TYR A 358 30.50 -15.51 -10.04
CA TYR A 358 30.16 -16.90 -10.38
C TYR A 358 29.75 -17.00 -11.85
N TRP A 359 28.78 -16.22 -12.29
CA TRP A 359 28.31 -16.28 -13.68
C TRP A 359 29.31 -15.74 -14.70
N GLN A 360 30.14 -14.77 -14.33
CA GLN A 360 31.25 -14.31 -15.16
C GLN A 360 32.26 -15.43 -15.39
N SER A 361 32.57 -16.25 -14.37
CA SER A 361 33.46 -17.41 -14.50
C SER A 361 32.91 -18.50 -15.43
N LYS A 362 31.58 -18.59 -15.57
CA LYS A 362 30.88 -19.51 -16.47
C LYS A 362 30.63 -18.90 -17.86
N THR A 363 31.02 -17.65 -18.09
CA THR A 363 30.82 -16.98 -19.39
C THR A 363 31.89 -17.38 -20.37
N THR A 364 31.49 -18.08 -21.43
CA THR A 364 32.37 -18.37 -22.56
C THR A 364 32.52 -17.12 -23.42
N PHE A 365 33.76 -16.77 -23.74
CA PHE A 365 34.07 -15.68 -24.66
C PHE A 365 34.60 -16.24 -25.98
N ILE A 366 34.04 -15.76 -27.09
CA ILE A 366 34.60 -16.03 -28.42
C ILE A 366 35.56 -14.88 -28.73
N LYS A 367 36.82 -15.21 -29.00
CA LYS A 367 37.81 -14.24 -29.43
C LYS A 367 37.57 -13.92 -30.91
N GLY A 368 37.03 -12.75 -31.19
CA GLY A 368 36.80 -12.27 -32.55
C GLY A 368 38.11 -11.98 -33.31
N PRO A 369 38.04 -11.76 -34.63
CA PRO A 369 39.20 -11.56 -35.51
C PRO A 369 40.10 -10.37 -35.15
N HIS A 370 39.63 -9.46 -34.28
CA HIS A 370 40.40 -8.32 -33.76
C HIS A 370 40.70 -8.42 -32.26
N GLY A 371 40.60 -9.61 -31.67
CA GLY A 371 40.78 -9.81 -30.22
C GLY A 371 39.61 -9.32 -29.36
N ILE A 372 38.53 -8.85 -29.97
CA ILE A 372 37.29 -8.47 -29.26
C ILE A 372 36.66 -9.76 -28.69
N LEU A 373 36.54 -9.84 -27.37
CA LEU A 373 35.79 -10.89 -26.71
C LEU A 373 34.30 -10.63 -26.93
N LEU A 374 33.70 -11.40 -27.84
CA LEU A 374 32.26 -11.42 -28.07
C LEU A 374 31.68 -12.49 -27.14
N GLY A 375 30.90 -12.07 -26.14
CA GLY A 375 30.24 -12.97 -25.21
C GLY A 375 29.69 -12.27 -23.98
N GLY A 376 28.46 -12.61 -23.63
CA GLY A 376 27.79 -12.17 -22.40
C GLY A 376 27.16 -10.77 -22.44
N ALA A 377 26.14 -10.59 -21.61
CA ALA A 377 25.57 -9.28 -21.30
C ALA A 377 26.39 -8.62 -20.19
N LYS A 378 26.62 -7.31 -20.33
CA LYS A 378 27.31 -6.51 -19.32
C LYS A 378 26.34 -6.10 -18.22
N VAL A 379 26.74 -6.33 -16.98
CA VAL A 379 26.05 -5.88 -15.76
C VAL A 379 27.07 -5.10 -14.94
N THR A 380 26.72 -3.90 -14.50
CA THR A 380 27.59 -3.05 -13.69
C THR A 380 27.08 -2.99 -12.27
N LEU A 381 27.96 -3.25 -11.30
CA LEU A 381 27.68 -3.16 -9.86
C LEU A 381 28.84 -2.42 -9.20
N GLU A 382 28.55 -1.34 -8.48
CA GLU A 382 29.56 -0.55 -7.72
C GLU A 382 30.76 -0.06 -8.58
N GLY A 383 30.51 0.25 -9.85
CA GLY A 383 31.56 0.70 -10.79
C GLY A 383 32.35 -0.43 -11.45
N GLU A 384 32.21 -1.67 -11.00
CA GLU A 384 32.77 -2.85 -11.66
C GLU A 384 31.80 -3.39 -12.73
N THR A 385 32.33 -3.81 -13.88
CA THR A 385 31.52 -4.40 -14.97
C THR A 385 31.80 -5.88 -15.10
N TYR A 386 30.73 -6.66 -15.01
CA TYR A 386 30.69 -8.11 -15.11
C TYR A 386 30.10 -8.49 -16.46
N SER A 387 30.76 -9.39 -17.20
CA SER A 387 30.20 -9.99 -18.41
C SER A 387 29.66 -11.37 -18.05
N ILE A 388 28.33 -11.54 -18.05
CA ILE A 388 27.63 -12.77 -17.66
C ILE A 388 26.84 -13.35 -18.84
N PRO A 389 26.39 -14.61 -18.85
CA PRO A 389 25.65 -15.15 -19.99
C PRO A 389 24.36 -14.35 -20.24
N THR A 390 24.06 -14.01 -21.50
CA THR A 390 22.95 -13.12 -21.86
C THR A 390 21.60 -13.57 -21.28
N LYS A 391 21.30 -14.88 -21.32
CA LYS A 391 20.06 -15.43 -20.76
C LYS A 391 20.00 -15.34 -19.24
N ILE A 392 21.13 -15.51 -18.56
CA ILE A 392 21.23 -15.28 -17.11
C ILE A 392 20.96 -13.81 -16.79
N ALA A 393 21.54 -12.88 -17.56
CA ALA A 393 21.23 -11.46 -17.40
C ALA A 393 19.74 -11.14 -17.68
N GLN A 394 19.11 -11.80 -18.66
CA GLN A 394 17.67 -11.67 -18.91
C GLN A 394 16.85 -12.17 -17.70
N ILE A 395 17.20 -13.32 -17.13
CA ILE A 395 16.53 -13.87 -15.94
C ILE A 395 16.76 -12.96 -14.71
N MET A 396 17.98 -12.46 -14.51
CA MET A 396 18.30 -11.52 -13.42
C MET A 396 17.50 -10.21 -13.52
N LYS A 397 17.12 -9.79 -14.73
CA LYS A 397 16.24 -8.64 -14.96
C LYS A 397 14.77 -8.92 -14.64
N LEU A 398 14.36 -10.18 -14.47
CA LEU A 398 13.00 -10.50 -14.06
C LEU A 398 12.75 -9.96 -12.64
N ASN A 399 11.88 -8.95 -12.59
CA ASN A 399 11.49 -8.32 -11.36
C ASN A 399 10.51 -9.24 -10.62
N SER A 400 10.97 -9.83 -9.51
CA SER A 400 10.14 -10.72 -8.67
C SER A 400 8.88 -10.03 -8.13
N ASN A 401 8.87 -8.69 -8.12
CA ASN A 401 7.76 -7.90 -7.60
C ASN A 401 6.65 -7.67 -8.64
N ARG A 402 6.73 -8.31 -9.81
CA ARG A 402 5.73 -8.19 -10.90
C ARG A 402 5.02 -9.49 -11.24
N PHE A 403 5.44 -10.61 -10.67
CA PHE A 403 4.99 -11.94 -11.07
C PHE A 403 4.61 -12.77 -9.85
N SER A 404 3.53 -13.53 -9.94
CA SER A 404 3.30 -14.71 -9.11
C SER A 404 4.41 -15.76 -9.35
N TYR A 405 4.47 -16.79 -8.50
CA TYR A 405 5.44 -17.86 -8.68
C TYR A 405 5.30 -18.54 -10.04
N THR A 406 4.06 -18.87 -10.44
CA THR A 406 3.74 -19.49 -11.72
C THR A 406 4.13 -18.58 -12.89
N GLU A 407 3.77 -17.29 -12.85
CA GLU A 407 4.16 -16.35 -13.91
C GLU A 407 5.67 -16.16 -13.99
N TYR A 408 6.36 -16.11 -12.84
CA TYR A 408 7.81 -16.01 -12.81
C TYR A 408 8.48 -17.25 -13.44
N LYS A 409 7.96 -18.43 -13.11
CA LYS A 409 8.38 -19.70 -13.71
C LYS A 409 8.13 -19.70 -15.22
N ASP A 410 6.94 -19.30 -15.66
CA ASP A 410 6.57 -19.20 -17.08
C ASP A 410 7.48 -18.23 -17.84
N GLU A 411 7.83 -17.09 -17.26
CA GLU A 411 8.78 -16.14 -17.86
C GLU A 411 10.18 -16.73 -17.98
N ILE A 412 10.65 -17.46 -16.95
CA ILE A 412 11.93 -18.18 -17.07
C ILE A 412 11.85 -19.24 -18.16
N ASP A 413 10.74 -19.97 -18.25
CA ASP A 413 10.54 -20.98 -19.29
C ASP A 413 10.44 -20.37 -20.69
N LYS A 414 9.91 -19.15 -20.84
CA LYS A 414 9.96 -18.38 -22.11
C LYS A 414 11.40 -17.99 -22.46
N ILE A 415 12.21 -17.54 -21.50
CA ILE A 415 13.64 -17.22 -21.74
C ILE A 415 14.41 -18.50 -22.08
N ARG A 416 14.04 -19.62 -21.46
CA ARG A 416 14.57 -20.95 -21.78
C ARG A 416 14.14 -21.42 -23.15
N LYS A 417 12.97 -21.07 -23.68
CA LYS A 417 12.60 -21.58 -25.01
C LYS A 417 13.60 -21.08 -26.07
N PRO A 418 14.12 -21.97 -26.94
CA PRO A 418 14.88 -21.51 -28.09
C PRO A 418 13.97 -20.58 -28.92
N LEU A 419 14.54 -19.48 -29.43
CA LEU A 419 13.80 -18.57 -30.30
C LEU A 419 13.28 -19.37 -31.51
N PRO A 420 12.05 -19.11 -31.97
CA PRO A 420 11.53 -19.80 -33.15
C PRO A 420 12.43 -19.54 -34.34
N SER A 421 12.90 -20.64 -34.95
CA SER A 421 13.71 -20.65 -36.16
C SER A 421 12.87 -20.16 -37.35
N SER A 422 12.83 -18.86 -37.61
CA SER A 422 12.25 -18.32 -38.84
C SER A 422 13.28 -17.50 -39.63
N GLY A 423 13.52 -17.94 -40.87
CA GLY A 423 14.38 -17.27 -41.85
C GLY A 423 15.87 -17.49 -41.65
N MET A 424 16.64 -17.23 -42.71
CA MET A 424 18.09 -17.44 -42.96
C MET A 424 19.08 -17.12 -41.80
N TYR A 425 18.60 -16.51 -40.72
CA TYR A 425 19.31 -16.30 -39.46
C TYR A 425 19.29 -17.51 -38.52
N SER A 426 18.40 -18.50 -38.70
CA SER A 426 18.32 -19.67 -37.80
C SER A 426 19.59 -20.50 -37.81
N PHE A 427 20.28 -20.61 -38.95
CA PHE A 427 21.54 -21.35 -39.06
C PHE A 427 22.69 -20.67 -38.30
N PHE A 428 22.81 -19.34 -38.41
CA PHE A 428 23.83 -18.57 -37.68
C PHE A 428 23.49 -18.41 -36.20
N GLU A 429 22.20 -18.34 -35.85
CA GLU A 429 21.72 -18.36 -34.46
C GLU A 429 21.90 -19.74 -33.83
N GLU A 430 21.61 -20.84 -34.53
CA GLU A 430 21.88 -22.22 -34.08
C GLU A 430 23.38 -22.44 -33.92
N MET A 431 24.22 -22.07 -34.90
CA MET A 431 25.67 -22.16 -34.73
C MET A 431 26.15 -21.27 -33.59
N ARG A 432 25.69 -20.01 -33.50
CA ARG A 432 26.07 -19.12 -32.40
C ARG A 432 25.65 -19.74 -31.07
N ASP A 433 24.41 -20.19 -30.93
CA ASP A 433 23.86 -20.76 -29.71
C ASP A 433 24.50 -22.12 -29.40
N GLU A 434 24.86 -22.93 -30.38
CA GLU A 434 25.55 -24.22 -30.20
C GLU A 434 27.02 -24.00 -29.79
N ILE A 435 27.66 -22.93 -30.29
CA ILE A 435 29.00 -22.46 -29.93
C ILE A 435 29.01 -21.69 -28.59
N THR A 436 27.97 -20.91 -28.26
CA THR A 436 27.86 -20.10 -27.02
C THR A 436 27.12 -20.79 -25.89
N GLN A 437 26.44 -21.92 -26.14
CA GLN A 437 25.93 -22.80 -25.09
C GLN A 437 27.11 -23.44 -24.38
N ASP A 438 27.65 -22.71 -23.42
CA ASP A 438 28.49 -23.28 -22.38
C ASP A 438 27.71 -24.46 -21.72
N LYS A 439 28.45 -25.46 -21.23
CA LYS A 439 27.84 -26.66 -20.60
C LYS A 439 26.83 -26.28 -19.51
N THR A 440 27.05 -25.17 -18.81
CA THR A 440 26.18 -24.63 -17.76
C THR A 440 24.84 -24.21 -18.35
N THR A 441 24.85 -23.43 -19.43
CA THR A 441 23.63 -23.08 -20.17
C THR A 441 22.93 -24.36 -20.66
N ARG A 442 23.64 -25.33 -21.25
CA ARG A 442 23.02 -26.61 -21.71
C ARG A 442 22.32 -27.40 -20.61
N LEU A 443 22.90 -27.49 -19.41
CA LEU A 443 22.24 -28.15 -18.28
C LEU A 443 20.93 -27.44 -17.92
N PHE A 444 20.94 -26.11 -17.91
CA PHE A 444 19.75 -25.30 -17.64
C PHE A 444 18.60 -25.58 -18.62
N TYR A 445 18.90 -26.00 -19.85
CA TYR A 445 17.94 -26.38 -20.89
C TYR A 445 17.42 -27.82 -20.78
N LYS A 446 18.21 -28.72 -20.20
CA LYS A 446 17.85 -30.15 -20.11
C LYS A 446 16.87 -30.44 -18.97
N ILE A 447 16.83 -29.56 -17.99
CA ILE A 447 16.00 -29.72 -16.81
C ILE A 447 14.58 -29.28 -17.13
N LYS A 448 13.61 -30.15 -16.81
CA LYS A 448 12.20 -29.96 -17.14
C LYS A 448 11.53 -28.89 -16.26
N ASP A 449 11.92 -28.83 -14.99
CA ASP A 449 11.38 -27.91 -13.98
C ASP A 449 12.50 -27.10 -13.31
N ILE A 450 12.30 -25.79 -13.12
CA ILE A 450 13.35 -24.93 -12.55
C ILE A 450 13.71 -25.28 -11.11
N GLU A 451 12.78 -25.92 -10.40
CA GLU A 451 12.94 -26.41 -9.04
C GLU A 451 13.97 -27.54 -8.94
N ASP A 452 14.19 -28.28 -10.02
CA ASP A 452 15.14 -29.40 -10.08
C ASP A 452 16.58 -28.95 -10.33
N LEU A 453 16.82 -27.65 -10.53
CA LEU A 453 18.16 -27.14 -10.74
C LEU A 453 19.01 -27.24 -9.47
N ASN A 454 20.06 -28.05 -9.55
CA ASN A 454 21.07 -28.18 -8.51
C ASN A 454 22.39 -27.58 -9.00
N LEU A 455 22.78 -26.42 -8.43
CA LEU A 455 24.01 -25.73 -8.85
C LEU A 455 25.29 -26.56 -8.70
N LYS A 456 25.30 -27.58 -7.82
CA LYS A 456 26.45 -28.48 -7.68
C LYS A 456 26.74 -29.31 -8.93
N GLU A 457 25.74 -29.52 -9.79
CA GLU A 457 25.91 -30.22 -11.07
C GLU A 457 26.58 -29.35 -12.14
N PHE A 458 26.66 -28.03 -11.92
CA PHE A 458 27.27 -27.04 -12.82
C PHE A 458 28.75 -26.82 -12.54
N ASP A 459 29.27 -27.37 -11.45
CA ASP A 459 30.70 -27.34 -11.09
C ASP A 459 31.53 -28.42 -11.79
N GLY A 460 30.93 -29.09 -12.80
CA GLY A 460 31.56 -29.95 -13.78
C GLY A 460 32.99 -30.30 -13.45
N ASN A 461 33.19 -31.39 -12.70
CA ASN A 461 34.50 -31.91 -12.34
C ASN A 461 35.40 -31.84 -13.61
N PRO A 462 36.46 -31.01 -13.61
CA PRO A 462 37.24 -30.73 -14.83
C PRO A 462 37.90 -31.98 -15.41
N ASN A 463 37.90 -33.09 -14.67
CA ASN A 463 38.39 -34.39 -15.12
C ASN A 463 37.41 -35.19 -15.99
N ASN A 464 36.16 -34.74 -16.18
CA ASN A 464 35.27 -35.28 -17.23
C ASN A 464 35.49 -34.53 -18.55
N SER A 465 36.72 -34.61 -19.06
CA SER A 465 36.99 -34.33 -20.47
C SER A 465 36.29 -35.40 -21.29
N LEU A 466 35.33 -34.98 -22.12
CA LEU A 466 34.86 -35.75 -23.26
C LEU A 466 36.09 -36.15 -24.07
N THR A 467 36.48 -37.42 -23.99
CA THR A 467 37.35 -38.03 -24.98
C THR A 467 36.68 -37.83 -26.33
N SER A 468 37.30 -37.00 -27.17
CA SER A 468 36.92 -36.85 -28.56
C SER A 468 36.85 -38.24 -29.21
N PRO A 469 35.84 -38.55 -30.03
CA PRO A 469 35.91 -39.76 -30.84
C PRO A 469 37.12 -39.60 -31.77
N SER A 470 38.09 -40.48 -31.63
CA SER A 470 39.19 -40.58 -32.58
C SER A 470 38.69 -41.26 -33.85
N LYS A 471 38.74 -40.48 -34.94
CA LYS A 471 38.50 -40.78 -36.36
C LYS A 471 37.06 -40.87 -36.84
#